data_AF-A0A397B306-F1
#
_entry.id   AF-A0A397B306-F1
#
_cell.length_a   1.000
_cell.length_b   1.000
_cell.length_c   1.000
_cell.angle_alpha   90.00
_cell.angle_beta   90.00
_cell.angle_gamma   90.00
#
_symmetry.space_group_name_H-M   'P 1'
#
loop_
_entity.id
_entity.type
_entity.pdbx_description
1 polymer ?
#
loop_
_entity_poly.entity_id
_entity_poly.type
_entity_poly.pdbx_seq_one_letter_code
_entity_poly.pdbx_strand_id
1 'polypeptide(L)'
;FQPRGDATQVYSIANTDLCLVGTSEIPLAAMFSDSVLHSTKDLPKRIAAFGHCFRTEVGHGGKETKGLLSNCTDYQARRLNIRHKADDKKPQFVATLNGTALAVPRILISILETYQEADGSVRVPAVLRPYLMQDHIRKPPETSTTLHHHHHRKAEQ
;
A
#
# COMPACT_ATOMS: atom_id res chain seq x y z
N PHE A 1 1.65 -19.56 -3.35
CA PHE A 1 1.87 -19.69 -1.88
C PHE A 1 0.56 -19.30 -1.21
N GLN A 2 -0.31 -20.27 -0.91
CA GLN A 2 -1.56 -20.01 -0.19
C GLN A 2 -1.26 -20.21 1.31
N PRO A 3 -1.44 -19.21 2.19
CA PRO A 3 -1.43 -19.46 3.62
C PRO A 3 -2.65 -20.36 3.93
N ARG A 4 -2.41 -21.62 4.29
CA ARG A 4 -3.47 -22.57 4.66
C ARG A 4 -3.79 -22.39 6.15
N GLY A 5 -4.92 -21.76 6.44
CA GLY A 5 -5.51 -21.61 7.78
C GLY A 5 -6.62 -20.54 7.80
N ASP A 6 -7.55 -20.63 8.75
CA ASP A 6 -8.70 -19.72 8.86
C ASP A 6 -8.30 -18.25 9.18
N ALA A 7 -7.08 -18.05 9.69
CA ALA A 7 -6.50 -16.75 10.02
C ALA A 7 -5.51 -16.24 8.95
N THR A 8 -5.93 -16.23 7.68
CA THR A 8 -5.11 -15.66 6.59
C THR A 8 -5.20 -14.13 6.56
N GLN A 9 -4.08 -13.46 6.29
CA GLN A 9 -4.03 -12.01 6.03
C GLN A 9 -4.36 -11.63 4.58
N VAL A 10 -4.59 -12.63 3.72
CA VAL A 10 -4.77 -12.48 2.27
C VAL A 10 -6.23 -12.75 1.91
N TYR A 11 -6.86 -11.81 1.18
CA TYR A 11 -8.17 -12.04 0.56
C TYR A 11 -8.01 -12.81 -0.75
N SER A 12 -8.70 -13.94 -0.91
CA SER A 12 -8.77 -14.69 -2.17
C SER A 12 -10.02 -14.31 -2.96
N ILE A 13 -9.91 -14.28 -4.29
CA ILE A 13 -11.06 -14.06 -5.17
C ILE A 13 -11.73 -15.39 -5.45
N ALA A 14 -13.02 -15.49 -5.14
CA ALA A 14 -13.79 -16.72 -5.28
C ALA A 14 -13.71 -17.29 -6.71
N ASN A 15 -13.55 -18.60 -6.80
CA ASN A 15 -13.46 -19.36 -8.06
C ASN A 15 -12.27 -18.97 -8.97
N THR A 16 -11.18 -18.45 -8.40
CA THR A 16 -9.96 -18.12 -9.14
C THR A 16 -8.71 -18.41 -8.30
N ASP A 17 -7.54 -18.41 -8.93
CA ASP A 17 -6.23 -18.45 -8.26
C ASP A 17 -5.71 -17.05 -7.88
N LEU A 18 -6.57 -16.02 -7.94
CA LEU A 18 -6.22 -14.64 -7.66
C LEU A 18 -6.43 -14.27 -6.20
N CYS A 19 -5.64 -13.31 -5.72
CA CYS A 19 -5.78 -12.73 -4.40
C CYS A 19 -5.51 -11.22 -4.41
N LEU A 20 -6.08 -10.51 -3.43
CA LEU A 20 -5.79 -9.09 -3.22
C LEU A 20 -4.49 -8.95 -2.44
N VAL A 21 -3.63 -8.05 -2.90
CA VAL A 21 -2.31 -7.82 -2.33
C VAL A 21 -2.39 -6.93 -1.09
N GLY A 22 -1.64 -7.28 -0.04
CA GLY A 22 -1.53 -6.48 1.19
C GLY A 22 -0.45 -5.40 1.16
N THR A 23 0.27 -5.28 0.04
CA THR A 23 1.32 -4.30 -0.26
C THR A 23 1.63 -4.31 -1.76
N SER A 24 1.99 -3.15 -2.32
CA SER A 24 2.48 -3.04 -3.71
C SER A 24 3.82 -3.73 -3.96
N GLU A 25 4.53 -4.14 -2.90
CA GLU A 25 5.79 -4.87 -3.01
C GLU A 25 5.64 -6.21 -3.76
N ILE A 26 4.55 -6.94 -3.52
CA ILE A 26 4.33 -8.26 -4.13
C ILE A 26 4.27 -8.18 -5.66
N PRO A 27 3.38 -7.37 -6.27
CA PRO A 27 3.35 -7.25 -7.73
C PRO A 27 4.63 -6.59 -8.27
N LEU A 28 5.22 -5.65 -7.53
CA LEU A 28 6.46 -5.02 -7.95
C LEU A 28 7.62 -6.01 -8.04
N ALA A 29 7.77 -6.91 -7.05
CA ALA A 29 8.78 -7.96 -7.09
C ALA A 29 8.49 -8.98 -8.21
N ALA A 30 7.20 -9.30 -8.43
CA ALA A 30 6.79 -10.22 -9.49
C ALA A 30 7.11 -9.71 -10.90
N MET A 31 7.15 -8.38 -11.13
CA MET A 31 7.59 -7.80 -12.41
C MET A 31 9.03 -8.19 -12.79
N PHE A 32 9.85 -8.58 -11.82
CA PHE A 32 11.23 -9.03 -12.03
C PHE A 32 11.37 -10.55 -12.03
N SER A 33 10.28 -11.30 -11.90
CA SER A 33 10.33 -12.77 -11.84
C SER A 33 11.04 -13.33 -13.08
N ASP A 34 11.90 -14.31 -12.85
CA ASP A 34 12.69 -15.02 -13.88
C ASP A 34 13.64 -14.14 -14.71
N SER A 35 13.84 -12.89 -14.29
CA SER A 35 14.72 -11.96 -14.99
C SER A 35 16.21 -12.17 -14.64
N VAL A 36 17.07 -11.88 -15.62
CA VAL A 36 18.52 -11.74 -15.43
C VAL A 36 18.91 -10.31 -15.75
N LEU A 37 19.36 -9.58 -14.73
CA LEU A 37 19.86 -8.22 -14.88
C LEU A 37 21.30 -8.27 -15.39
N HIS A 38 21.57 -7.67 -16.55
CA HIS A 38 22.87 -7.80 -17.24
C HIS A 38 23.83 -6.64 -17.02
N SER A 39 23.34 -5.47 -16.62
CA SER A 39 24.17 -4.29 -16.41
C SER A 39 24.41 -4.10 -14.91
N THR A 40 25.67 -4.06 -14.50
CA THR A 40 26.06 -3.65 -13.13
C THR A 40 25.77 -2.17 -12.87
N LYS A 41 25.81 -1.34 -13.93
CA LYS A 41 25.48 0.10 -13.85
C LYS A 41 24.00 0.35 -13.55
N ASP A 42 23.17 -0.64 -13.83
CA ASP A 42 21.73 -0.58 -13.61
C ASP A 42 21.32 -0.89 -12.17
N LEU A 43 22.27 -1.35 -11.34
CA LEU A 43 22.07 -1.60 -9.92
C LEU A 43 22.65 -0.45 -9.07
N PRO A 44 21.98 -0.08 -7.96
CA PRO A 44 20.72 -0.63 -7.47
C PRO A 44 19.50 -0.14 -8.28
N LYS A 45 18.57 -1.04 -8.61
CA LYS A 45 17.25 -0.66 -9.13
C LYS A 45 16.42 -0.10 -7.98
N ARG A 46 16.13 1.20 -8.02
CA ARG A 46 15.29 1.90 -7.04
C ARG A 46 13.93 2.17 -7.68
N ILE A 47 12.88 1.58 -7.13
CA ILE A 47 11.54 1.66 -7.70
C ILE A 47 10.56 1.95 -6.57
N ALA A 48 9.58 2.79 -6.87
CA ALA A 48 8.45 3.07 -6.00
C ALA A 48 7.17 2.67 -6.72
N ALA A 49 6.22 2.13 -5.96
CA ALA A 49 4.89 1.78 -6.46
C ALA A 49 3.84 2.28 -5.47
N PHE A 50 2.72 2.76 -6.01
CA PHE A 50 1.52 3.10 -5.26
C PHE A 50 0.40 2.13 -5.65
N GLY A 51 -0.39 1.69 -4.69
CA GLY A 51 -1.48 0.75 -4.92
C GLY A 51 -2.34 0.54 -3.69
N HIS A 52 -3.56 0.05 -3.91
CA HIS A 52 -4.46 -0.33 -2.83
C HIS A 52 -3.95 -1.59 -2.13
N CYS A 53 -4.00 -1.58 -0.80
CA CYS A 53 -3.53 -2.67 0.05
C CYS A 53 -4.71 -3.23 0.83
N PHE A 54 -4.92 -4.54 0.74
CA PHE A 54 -6.02 -5.23 1.40
C PHE A 54 -5.47 -6.24 2.40
N ARG A 55 -5.89 -6.11 3.66
CA ARG A 55 -5.54 -7.02 4.76
C ARG A 55 -6.80 -7.39 5.50
N THR A 56 -6.91 -8.66 5.89
CA THR A 56 -8.08 -9.13 6.66
C THR A 56 -8.04 -8.67 8.11
N GLU A 57 -6.84 -8.30 8.61
CA GLU A 57 -6.59 -7.89 10.00
C GLU A 57 -7.00 -8.94 11.06
N VAL A 58 -7.25 -10.19 10.63
CA VAL A 58 -7.61 -11.29 11.52
C VAL A 58 -6.46 -11.56 12.50
N GLY A 59 -6.75 -11.50 13.81
CA GLY A 59 -5.77 -11.74 14.87
C GLY A 59 -4.83 -10.57 15.20
N HIS A 60 -4.99 -9.40 14.58
CA HIS A 60 -4.19 -8.21 14.89
C HIS A 60 -4.96 -7.26 15.82
N GLY A 61 -4.78 -7.44 17.13
CA GLY A 61 -5.39 -6.60 18.17
C GLY A 61 -4.73 -5.23 18.34
N GLY A 62 -4.92 -4.33 17.37
CA GLY A 62 -4.68 -2.88 17.55
C GLY A 62 -3.23 -2.44 17.83
N LYS A 63 -2.23 -3.30 17.60
CA LYS A 63 -0.82 -2.92 17.83
C LYS A 63 -0.31 -2.02 16.72
N GLU A 64 0.12 -0.82 17.09
CA GLU A 64 0.80 0.08 16.17
C GLU A 64 2.08 -0.56 15.61
N THR A 65 2.16 -0.67 14.30
CA THR A 65 3.41 -1.06 13.62
C THR A 65 4.11 0.22 13.17
N LYS A 66 5.33 0.46 13.62
CA LYS A 66 6.18 1.52 13.02
C LYS A 66 6.57 1.09 11.60
N GLY A 67 6.86 2.04 10.72
CA GLY A 67 7.22 1.78 9.33
C GLY A 67 8.32 0.71 9.22
N LEU A 68 8.06 -0.34 8.45
CA LEU A 68 8.97 -1.48 8.32
C LEU A 68 9.82 -1.27 7.08
N LEU A 69 11.13 -1.06 7.28
CA LEU A 69 12.14 -1.29 6.27
C LEU A 69 12.70 -2.68 6.50
N SER A 70 12.62 -3.56 5.50
CA SER A 70 13.07 -4.95 5.62
C SER A 70 14.12 -5.26 4.56
N ASN A 71 15.26 -5.80 5.00
CA ASN A 71 16.26 -6.41 4.14
C ASN A 71 15.97 -7.90 4.01
N CYS A 72 15.50 -8.29 2.83
CA CYS A 72 15.15 -9.67 2.53
C CYS A 72 16.31 -10.47 1.95
N THR A 73 17.52 -9.88 1.87
CA THR A 73 18.71 -10.47 1.25
C THR A 73 18.32 -11.15 -0.07
N ASP A 74 18.64 -12.43 -0.26
CA ASP A 74 18.28 -13.20 -1.45
C ASP A 74 17.00 -14.04 -1.29
N TYR A 75 16.28 -13.93 -0.17
CA TYR A 75 15.11 -14.78 0.15
C TYR A 75 14.01 -14.69 -0.91
N GLN A 76 13.66 -13.48 -1.32
CA GLN A 76 12.66 -13.23 -2.37
C GLN A 76 13.24 -13.52 -3.75
N ALA A 77 14.48 -13.09 -4.01
CA ALA A 77 15.16 -13.30 -5.29
C ALA A 77 15.30 -14.78 -5.66
N ARG A 78 15.55 -15.66 -4.69
CA ARG A 78 15.58 -17.12 -4.91
C ARG A 78 14.22 -17.70 -5.29
N ARG A 79 13.14 -17.18 -4.71
CA ARG A 79 11.76 -17.66 -4.96
C ARG A 79 11.20 -17.16 -6.28
N LEU A 80 11.59 -15.96 -6.68
CA LEU A 80 11.20 -15.31 -7.93
C LEU A 80 12.27 -15.47 -9.02
N ASN A 81 13.33 -16.24 -8.77
CA ASN A 81 14.42 -16.49 -9.71
C ASN A 81 15.09 -15.21 -10.30
N ILE A 82 15.21 -14.17 -9.49
CA ILE A 82 15.78 -12.87 -9.90
C ILE A 82 17.29 -12.92 -9.76
N ARG A 83 18.00 -12.80 -10.88
CA ARG A 83 19.46 -12.91 -10.93
C ARG A 83 20.09 -11.69 -11.55
N HIS A 84 21.36 -11.49 -11.26
CA HIS A 84 22.21 -10.51 -11.92
C HIS A 84 23.46 -11.21 -12.46
N LYS A 85 23.84 -10.87 -13.68
CA LYS A 85 25.03 -11.40 -14.36
C LYS A 85 25.90 -10.22 -14.78
N ALA A 86 26.98 -9.97 -14.04
CA ALA A 86 28.04 -9.07 -14.48
C ALA A 86 28.93 -9.77 -15.52
N ASP A 87 29.43 -9.02 -16.50
CA ASP A 87 30.37 -9.41 -17.58
C ASP A 87 31.10 -10.75 -17.36
N ASP A 88 30.77 -11.75 -18.18
CA ASP A 88 31.29 -13.12 -18.21
C ASP A 88 31.29 -13.93 -16.89
N LYS A 89 30.67 -13.40 -15.82
CA LYS A 89 30.49 -14.14 -14.58
C LYS A 89 29.24 -15.00 -14.61
N LYS A 90 29.19 -16.01 -13.72
CA LYS A 90 27.98 -16.79 -13.49
C LYS A 90 26.88 -15.89 -12.90
N PRO A 91 25.60 -16.04 -13.30
CA PRO A 91 24.49 -15.33 -12.69
C PRO A 91 24.41 -15.59 -11.18
N GLN A 92 24.21 -14.54 -10.39
CA GLN A 92 24.05 -14.59 -8.93
C GLN A 92 22.70 -13.99 -8.53
N PHE A 93 22.10 -14.49 -7.44
CA PHE A 93 20.86 -13.91 -6.92
C PHE A 93 21.09 -12.50 -6.39
N VAL A 94 20.14 -11.60 -6.64
CA VAL A 94 20.20 -10.22 -6.15
C VAL A 94 19.73 -10.12 -4.70
N ALA A 95 20.15 -9.05 -4.01
CA ALA A 95 19.55 -8.66 -2.75
C ALA A 95 18.28 -7.82 -2.98
N THR A 96 17.27 -7.98 -2.12
CA THR A 96 15.99 -7.28 -2.18
C THR A 96 15.75 -6.51 -0.87
N LEU A 97 15.29 -5.26 -1.00
CA LEU A 97 14.96 -4.36 0.11
C LEU A 97 13.59 -3.74 -0.16
N ASN A 98 12.71 -3.77 0.84
CA ASN A 98 11.41 -3.12 0.77
C ASN A 98 11.25 -2.15 1.94
N GLY A 99 10.50 -1.07 1.73
CA GLY A 99 10.24 -0.06 2.74
C GLY A 99 8.93 0.66 2.45
N THR A 100 8.16 0.93 3.51
CA THR A 100 6.95 1.75 3.39
C THR A 100 7.35 3.21 3.26
N ALA A 101 7.07 3.82 2.10
CA ALA A 101 7.25 5.26 1.91
C ALA A 101 6.16 6.05 2.65
N LEU A 102 4.89 5.75 2.36
CA LEU A 102 3.74 6.41 2.97
C LEU A 102 2.59 5.42 3.19
N ALA A 103 2.17 5.24 4.44
CA ALA A 103 0.94 4.54 4.77
C ALA A 103 -0.16 5.57 5.08
N VAL A 104 -0.96 5.91 4.07
CA VAL A 104 -1.95 7.01 4.13
C VAL A 104 -2.83 7.00 5.38
N PRO A 105 -3.42 5.86 5.80
CA PRO A 105 -4.29 5.86 6.99
C PRO A 105 -3.57 6.33 8.26
N ARG A 106 -2.32 5.91 8.46
CA ARG A 106 -1.52 6.28 9.64
C ARG A 106 -1.07 7.73 9.58
N ILE A 107 -0.65 8.17 8.39
CA ILE A 107 -0.23 9.56 8.18
C ILE A 107 -1.39 10.52 8.41
N LEU A 108 -2.60 10.16 7.95
CA LEU A 108 -3.79 10.97 8.17
C LEU A 108 -4.08 11.13 9.66
N ILE A 109 -4.09 10.04 10.44
CA ILE A 109 -4.26 10.08 11.90
C ILE A 109 -3.19 10.99 12.53
N SER A 110 -1.91 10.78 12.21
CA SER A 110 -0.81 11.59 12.75
C SER A 110 -0.95 13.08 12.42
N ILE A 111 -1.39 13.44 11.21
CA ILE A 111 -1.61 14.84 10.83
C ILE A 111 -2.79 15.41 11.63
N LEU A 112 -3.91 14.70 11.71
CA LEU A 112 -5.10 15.18 12.42
C LEU A 112 -4.80 15.38 13.93
N GLU A 113 -4.15 14.42 14.57
CA GLU A 113 -3.83 14.48 16.00
C GLU A 113 -2.78 15.55 16.34
N THR A 114 -1.77 15.72 15.48
CA THR A 114 -0.66 16.65 15.72
C THR A 114 -1.01 18.10 15.41
N TYR A 115 -1.90 18.34 14.44
CA TYR A 115 -2.20 19.68 13.93
C TYR A 115 -3.61 20.18 14.27
N GLN A 116 -4.36 19.48 15.12
CA GLN A 116 -5.63 19.99 15.65
C GLN A 116 -5.45 21.27 16.47
N GLU A 117 -6.40 22.18 16.35
CA GLU A 117 -6.49 23.43 17.10
C GLU A 117 -7.72 23.41 18.02
N ALA A 118 -7.79 24.36 18.96
CA ALA A 118 -8.81 24.37 20.01
C ALA A 118 -10.25 24.56 19.46
N ASP A 119 -10.40 25.15 18.28
CA ASP A 119 -11.68 25.32 17.59
C ASP A 119 -12.13 24.07 16.81
N GLY A 120 -11.34 22.98 16.87
CA GLY A 120 -11.59 21.73 16.14
C GLY A 120 -11.14 21.77 14.67
N SER A 121 -10.54 22.86 14.21
CA SER A 121 -9.89 22.90 12.90
C SER A 121 -8.53 22.17 12.93
N VAL A 122 -8.04 21.75 11.77
CA VAL A 122 -6.71 21.13 11.65
C VAL A 122 -5.86 21.96 10.71
N ARG A 123 -4.74 22.49 11.22
CA ARG A 123 -3.79 23.26 10.43
C ARG A 123 -3.06 22.37 9.43
N VAL A 124 -3.08 22.74 8.16
CA VAL A 124 -2.42 21.99 7.09
C VAL A 124 -0.90 22.25 7.13
N PRO A 125 -0.05 21.18 7.23
CA PRO A 125 1.40 21.30 7.11
C PRO A 125 1.80 22.03 5.83
N ALA A 126 2.81 22.90 5.90
CA ALA A 126 3.19 23.78 4.77
C ALA A 126 3.44 23.01 3.46
N VAL A 127 4.05 21.83 3.55
CA VAL A 127 4.34 20.95 2.40
C VAL A 127 3.08 20.40 1.72
N LEU A 128 1.94 20.31 2.42
CA LEU A 128 0.68 19.77 1.89
C LEU A 128 -0.24 20.86 1.31
N ARG A 129 -0.01 22.13 1.63
CA ARG A 129 -0.85 23.25 1.17
C ARG A 129 -0.97 23.36 -0.35
N PRO A 130 0.08 23.13 -1.16
CA PRO A 130 -0.05 23.16 -2.62
C PRO A 130 -0.99 22.08 -3.16
N TYR A 131 -1.14 20.96 -2.45
CA TYR A 131 -1.99 19.83 -2.87
C TYR A 131 -3.43 19.96 -2.37
N LEU A 132 -3.63 20.55 -1.19
CA LEU A 132 -4.96 20.75 -0.59
C LEU A 132 -5.59 22.10 -0.93
N MET A 133 -4.82 23.04 -1.46
CA MET A 133 -5.27 24.40 -1.82
C MET A 133 -5.91 25.17 -0.66
N GLN A 134 -5.56 24.82 0.58
CA GLN A 134 -6.05 25.45 1.81
C GLN A 134 -5.00 25.31 2.92
N ASP A 135 -5.09 26.18 3.93
CA ASP A 135 -4.20 26.19 5.09
C ASP A 135 -4.80 25.54 6.35
N HIS A 136 -6.12 25.34 6.38
CA HIS A 136 -6.86 24.69 7.47
C HIS A 136 -7.96 23.79 6.91
N ILE A 137 -8.13 22.63 7.55
CA ILE A 137 -9.29 21.76 7.37
C ILE A 137 -10.31 22.15 8.44
N ARG A 138 -11.54 22.45 8.02
CA ARG A 138 -12.64 22.87 8.90
C ARG A 138 -13.83 21.95 8.73
N LYS A 139 -14.72 21.91 9.73
CA LYS A 139 -16.02 21.23 9.60
C LYS A 139 -16.74 21.80 8.37
N PRO A 140 -17.27 20.96 7.47
CA PRO A 140 -18.06 21.45 6.35
C PRO A 140 -19.29 22.20 6.89
N PRO A 141 -19.76 23.25 6.20
CA PRO A 141 -21.01 23.90 6.56
C PRO A 141 -22.13 22.86 6.57
N GLU A 142 -23.02 22.93 7.56
CA GLU A 142 -24.12 21.97 7.68
C GLU A 142 -25.00 22.05 6.45
N THR A 143 -24.81 21.09 5.55
CA THR A 143 -25.65 20.90 4.37
C THR A 143 -26.66 19.84 4.75
N SER A 144 -27.94 20.21 4.77
CA SER A 144 -29.05 19.28 4.99
C SER A 144 -28.88 18.09 4.05
N THR A 145 -28.57 16.92 4.61
CA THR A 145 -28.51 15.67 3.86
C THR A 145 -29.95 15.26 3.57
N THR A 146 -30.59 15.96 2.62
CA THR A 146 -31.85 15.53 2.06
C THR A 146 -31.50 14.34 1.16
N LEU A 147 -31.48 13.15 1.75
CA LEU A 147 -31.52 11.89 1.01
C LEU A 147 -32.75 11.98 0.09
N HIS A 148 -32.53 12.28 -1.18
CA HIS A 148 -33.56 12.14 -2.20
C HIS A 148 -33.85 10.65 -2.35
N HIS A 149 -34.70 10.11 -1.48
CA HIS A 149 -35.35 8.82 -1.69
C HIS A 149 -36.21 8.94 -2.95
N HIS A 150 -35.65 8.55 -4.09
CA HIS A 150 -36.41 8.32 -5.29
C HIS A 150 -37.26 7.06 -5.06
N HIS A 151 -38.44 7.24 -4.47
CA HIS A 151 -39.49 6.23 -4.47
C HIS A 151 -39.94 6.02 -5.92
N HIS A 152 -39.35 5.04 -6.59
CA HIS A 152 -40.01 4.37 -7.71
C HIS A 152 -41.29 3.74 -7.17
N ARG A 153 -42.43 4.45 -7.25
CA ARG A 153 -43.74 3.80 -7.20
C ARG A 153 -43.81 2.92 -8.43
N LYS A 154 -43.82 1.60 -8.22
CA LYS A 154 -44.30 0.65 -9.22
C LYS A 154 -45.75 1.05 -9.54
N ALA A 155 -46.03 1.33 -10.80
CA ALA A 155 -47.39 1.32 -11.29
C ALA A 155 -47.86 -0.14 -11.26
N GLU A 156 -48.86 -0.42 -10.42
CA GLU A 156 -49.63 -1.66 -10.48
C GLU A 156 -50.62 -1.59 -11.65
N GLN A 157 -50.90 -2.78 -12.19
CA GLN A 157 -51.73 -3.09 -13.35
C GLN A 157 -53.20 -2.77 -13.15
#